data_AF-A0A5C4U5F6-F1
#
_entry.id   AF-A0A5C4U5F6-F1
#
_cell.length_a   1.000
_cell.length_b   1.000
_cell.length_c   1.000
_cell.angle_alpha   90.00
_cell.angle_beta   90.00
_cell.angle_gamma   90.00
#
_symmetry.space_group_name_H-M   'P 1'
#
loop_
_entity.id
_entity.type
_entity.pdbx_description
1 polymer ?
#
loop_
_entity_poly.entity_id
_entity_poly.type
_entity_poly.pdbx_seq_one_letter_code
_entity_poly.pdbx_strand_id
1 'polypeptide(L)'
;MRSVFVALSAVLLLTACGVGDSPSGAGLDKAAPAGTRPLGDASMQAKTLRPSPSSSLVVTGVRVGSHAGFDRVVFDLSGTGSPGWFVDYTDNPSQLGSGRTIDVQGSTALNVNIDGTVSAHQAGVAPAQLDHTEGIGNVVEVVSAGTFEGRSQFVIGLTTSMPYSVEVLQEPLRLVIDFRQTP
;
A
#
# COMPACT_ATOMS: atom_id res chain seq x y z
N MET A 1 40.16 -39.03 54.59
CA MET A 1 41.11 -38.02 54.07
C MET A 1 40.39 -36.69 53.98
N ARG A 2 40.95 -35.64 54.63
CA ARG A 2 40.68 -34.19 54.48
C ARG A 2 39.31 -33.70 54.99
N SER A 3 39.19 -33.31 56.25
CA SER A 3 39.60 -32.03 56.88
C SER A 3 38.71 -30.85 56.48
N VAL A 4 37.84 -30.45 57.42
CA VAL A 4 37.12 -29.18 57.49
C VAL A 4 38.03 -28.13 58.12
N PHE A 5 38.15 -26.93 57.53
CA PHE A 5 38.69 -25.74 58.18
C PHE A 5 37.94 -24.46 57.74
N VAL A 6 37.25 -23.88 58.72
CA VAL A 6 37.22 -22.48 59.17
C VAL A 6 37.00 -21.34 58.15
N ALA A 7 35.95 -20.56 58.47
CA ALA A 7 35.54 -19.30 57.90
C ALA A 7 36.54 -18.14 58.12
N LEU A 8 36.50 -17.13 57.25
CA LEU A 8 36.82 -15.76 57.64
C LEU A 8 35.95 -14.78 56.84
N SER A 9 35.15 -13.99 57.57
CA SER A 9 34.45 -12.82 57.07
C SER A 9 35.41 -11.64 56.95
N ALA A 10 35.30 -10.85 55.89
CA ALA A 10 35.79 -9.48 55.85
C ALA A 10 34.77 -8.61 55.11
N VAL A 11 34.37 -7.53 55.77
CA VAL A 11 33.40 -6.53 55.35
C VAL A 11 34.16 -5.30 54.83
N LEU A 12 33.57 -4.55 53.89
CA LEU A 12 33.40 -3.07 53.92
C LEU A 12 33.83 -2.26 52.64
N LEU A 13 32.77 -1.76 51.96
CA LEU A 13 32.50 -0.44 51.34
C LEU A 13 33.21 0.14 50.07
N LEU A 14 32.30 0.63 49.21
CA LEU A 14 32.31 1.78 48.26
C LEU A 14 33.26 1.78 47.05
N THR A 15 32.67 1.79 45.84
CA THR A 15 32.66 3.00 44.95
C THR A 15 31.76 2.80 43.71
N ALA A 16 31.36 3.94 43.14
CA ALA A 16 30.20 4.17 42.29
C ALA A 16 30.42 3.98 40.77
N CYS A 17 29.29 4.01 40.06
CA CYS A 17 29.05 4.41 38.66
C CYS A 17 29.57 3.50 37.53
N GLY A 18 28.61 2.82 36.89
CA GLY A 18 28.77 2.22 35.57
C GLY A 18 27.42 1.79 35.03
N VAL A 19 26.64 2.75 34.54
CA VAL A 19 25.36 2.52 33.85
C VAL A 19 25.68 1.98 32.47
N GLY A 20 25.30 0.74 32.20
CA GLY A 20 25.55 0.10 30.91
C GLY A 20 24.69 -1.14 30.75
N ASP A 21 23.44 -0.94 30.36
CA ASP A 21 22.78 -1.93 29.52
C ASP A 21 22.04 -1.22 28.39
N SER A 22 22.27 -1.70 27.18
CA SER A 22 21.91 -1.06 25.92
C SER A 22 20.44 -1.34 25.62
N PRO A 23 19.61 -0.34 25.24
CA PRO A 23 18.32 -0.67 24.68
C PRO A 23 18.52 -1.11 23.22
N SER A 24 18.62 -2.42 22.97
CA SER A 24 18.25 -2.98 21.66
C SER A 24 16.72 -3.14 21.61
N GLY A 25 16.04 -2.00 21.53
CA GLY A 25 14.68 -1.95 21.03
C GLY A 25 14.76 -1.64 19.55
N ALA A 26 14.69 -2.66 18.71
CA ALA A 26 14.41 -2.48 17.29
C ALA A 26 13.10 -1.69 17.20
N GLY A 27 13.20 -0.42 16.80
CA GLY A 27 12.05 0.42 16.53
C GLY A 27 11.21 -0.26 15.46
N LEU A 28 10.01 -0.66 15.83
CA LEU A 28 8.96 -0.94 14.86
C LEU A 28 8.75 0.36 14.09
N ASP A 29 9.01 0.32 12.79
CA ASP A 29 8.87 1.46 11.89
C ASP A 29 7.45 2.02 11.99
N LYS A 30 7.36 3.17 12.65
CA LYS A 30 6.13 3.92 12.88
C LYS A 30 5.47 4.23 11.53
N ALA A 31 4.25 3.73 11.34
CA ALA A 31 3.39 3.99 10.19
C ALA A 31 3.41 5.48 9.78
N ALA A 32 3.83 5.75 8.54
CA ALA A 32 3.82 7.10 8.01
C ALA A 32 2.37 7.54 7.72
N PRO A 33 1.93 8.74 8.15
CA PRO A 33 0.68 9.30 7.65
C PRO A 33 0.76 9.43 6.13
N ALA A 34 -0.39 9.43 5.45
CA ALA A 34 -0.44 9.86 4.05
C ALA A 34 0.01 11.32 4.01
N GLY A 35 1.30 11.52 3.76
CA GLY A 35 1.97 12.79 3.99
C GLY A 35 1.67 13.81 2.91
N THR A 36 2.04 15.06 3.17
CA THR A 36 2.04 16.19 2.22
C THR A 36 3.13 16.09 1.16
N ARG A 37 3.75 14.92 1.01
CA ARG A 37 4.81 14.64 0.04
C ARG A 37 4.40 13.49 -0.86
N PRO A 38 4.80 13.52 -2.14
CA PRO A 38 4.65 12.37 -3.02
C PRO A 38 5.46 11.19 -2.50
N LEU A 39 5.01 9.98 -2.81
CA LEU A 39 5.65 8.72 -2.48
C LEU A 39 6.26 8.12 -3.75
N GLY A 40 7.38 7.40 -3.60
CA GLY A 40 8.00 6.63 -4.67
C GLY A 40 8.57 7.44 -5.84
N ASP A 41 9.14 6.72 -6.79
CA ASP A 41 9.76 7.28 -7.99
C ASP A 41 8.79 7.30 -9.18
N ALA A 42 8.28 8.50 -9.46
CA ALA A 42 7.31 8.70 -10.52
C ALA A 42 7.95 8.74 -11.90
N SER A 43 7.35 8.02 -12.86
CA SER A 43 7.74 8.04 -14.27
C SER A 43 6.55 7.71 -15.16
N MET A 44 6.72 7.81 -16.48
CA MET A 44 5.70 7.41 -17.47
C MET A 44 5.67 5.90 -17.73
N GLN A 45 6.53 5.12 -17.06
CA GLN A 45 6.69 3.70 -17.34
C GLN A 45 5.73 2.85 -16.51
N ALA A 46 5.28 1.74 -17.10
CA ALA A 46 4.55 0.69 -16.42
C ALA A 46 5.21 0.30 -15.08
N LYS A 47 4.38 0.04 -14.06
CA LYS A 47 4.83 -0.40 -12.73
C LYS A 47 4.31 -1.81 -12.49
N THR A 48 5.18 -2.70 -12.04
CA THR A 48 4.82 -4.10 -11.76
C THR A 48 5.49 -4.60 -10.49
N LEU A 49 4.73 -5.34 -9.68
CA LEU A 49 5.23 -6.09 -8.54
C LEU A 49 4.42 -7.39 -8.40
N ARG A 50 5.06 -8.50 -8.03
CA ARG A 50 4.35 -9.74 -7.73
C ARG A 50 3.81 -9.72 -6.31
N PRO A 51 2.59 -10.25 -6.05
CA PRO A 51 2.10 -10.39 -4.69
C PRO A 51 2.94 -11.41 -3.92
N SER A 52 2.89 -11.36 -2.59
CA SER A 52 3.44 -12.47 -1.80
C SER A 52 2.66 -13.76 -2.05
N PRO A 53 3.29 -14.94 -1.93
CA PRO A 53 2.58 -16.21 -2.00
C PRO A 53 1.41 -16.24 -1.02
N SER A 54 0.28 -16.79 -1.47
CA SER A 54 -0.93 -16.96 -0.64
C SER A 54 -1.55 -15.65 -0.12
N SER A 55 -1.29 -14.50 -0.75
CA SER A 55 -2.04 -13.26 -0.46
C SER A 55 -3.53 -13.44 -0.72
N SER A 56 -4.34 -12.92 0.19
CA SER A 56 -5.80 -12.95 0.12
C SER A 56 -6.34 -11.61 0.62
N LEU A 57 -6.24 -10.60 -0.23
CA LEU A 57 -6.63 -9.23 0.09
C LEU A 57 -7.98 -8.84 -0.53
N VAL A 58 -8.73 -7.99 0.12
CA VAL A 58 -9.95 -7.36 -0.41
C VAL A 58 -9.73 -5.86 -0.44
N VAL A 59 -10.05 -5.23 -1.58
CA VAL A 59 -10.13 -3.77 -1.66
C VAL A 59 -11.41 -3.32 -0.96
N THR A 60 -11.27 -2.50 0.07
CA THR A 60 -12.38 -2.06 0.93
C THR A 60 -12.74 -0.59 0.78
N GLY A 61 -11.89 0.18 0.11
CA GLY A 61 -12.09 1.61 -0.10
C GLY A 61 -11.23 2.13 -1.24
N VAL A 62 -11.73 3.16 -1.90
CA VAL A 62 -10.97 3.98 -2.86
C VAL A 62 -11.13 5.43 -2.44
N ARG A 63 -10.02 6.17 -2.40
CA ARG A 63 -10.00 7.58 -2.04
C ARG A 63 -9.12 8.36 -3.00
N VAL A 64 -9.56 9.56 -3.34
CA VAL A 64 -8.80 10.49 -4.19
C VAL A 64 -8.54 11.77 -3.41
N GLY A 65 -7.32 12.31 -3.51
CA GLY A 65 -6.94 13.56 -2.87
C GLY A 65 -6.02 14.38 -3.76
N SER A 66 -6.21 15.71 -3.75
CA SER A 66 -5.33 16.65 -4.45
C SER A 66 -4.40 17.36 -3.47
N HIS A 67 -3.13 17.48 -3.83
CA HIS A 67 -2.08 18.09 -3.02
C HIS A 67 -1.24 19.03 -3.88
N ALA A 68 -0.42 19.86 -3.23
CA ALA A 68 0.53 20.71 -3.93
C ALA A 68 1.58 19.84 -4.67
N GLY A 69 1.52 19.83 -5.99
CA GLY A 69 2.47 19.14 -6.86
C GLY A 69 2.16 17.67 -7.12
N PHE A 70 1.05 17.12 -6.61
CA PHE A 70 0.60 15.77 -6.95
C PHE A 70 -0.87 15.52 -6.60
N ASP A 71 -1.49 14.60 -7.33
CA ASP A 71 -2.77 14.00 -6.96
C ASP A 71 -2.53 12.55 -6.51
N ARG A 72 -3.35 12.04 -5.60
CA ARG A 72 -3.19 10.73 -4.97
C ARG A 72 -4.46 9.91 -5.07
N VAL A 73 -4.35 8.67 -5.52
CA VAL A 73 -5.38 7.64 -5.40
C VAL A 73 -4.92 6.59 -4.40
N VAL A 74 -5.77 6.25 -3.44
CA VAL A 74 -5.49 5.26 -2.40
C VAL A 74 -6.52 4.14 -2.49
N PHE A 75 -6.03 2.91 -2.58
CA PHE A 75 -6.83 1.70 -2.42
C PHE A 75 -6.57 1.15 -1.01
N ASP A 76 -7.60 1.16 -0.17
CA ASP A 76 -7.55 0.56 1.16
C ASP A 76 -7.69 -0.96 1.02
N LEU A 77 -6.79 -1.71 1.66
CA LEU A 77 -6.70 -3.16 1.55
C LEU A 77 -6.88 -3.81 2.93
N SER A 78 -7.64 -4.90 2.96
CA SER A 78 -7.81 -5.74 4.16
C SER A 78 -7.54 -7.20 3.82
N GLY A 79 -7.20 -8.02 4.82
CA GLY A 79 -6.87 -9.43 4.64
C GLY A 79 -5.43 -9.74 4.98
N THR A 80 -4.84 -10.73 4.32
CA THR A 80 -3.50 -11.26 4.63
C THR A 80 -2.58 -11.24 3.42
N GLY A 81 -1.27 -11.07 3.69
CA GLY A 81 -0.22 -11.00 2.69
C GLY A 81 0.02 -9.58 2.17
N SER A 82 0.87 -9.48 1.14
CA SER A 82 1.23 -8.23 0.47
C SER A 82 0.66 -8.21 -0.97
N PRO A 83 0.14 -7.06 -1.43
CA PRO A 83 -0.37 -6.94 -2.78
C PRO A 83 0.77 -6.97 -3.80
N GLY A 84 0.43 -7.40 -5.01
CA GLY A 84 1.19 -7.09 -6.21
C GLY A 84 0.40 -6.15 -7.10
N TRP A 85 0.97 -5.73 -8.21
CA TRP A 85 0.26 -4.93 -9.19
C TRP A 85 0.83 -5.04 -10.60
N PHE A 86 -0.02 -4.69 -11.57
CA PHE A 86 0.39 -4.28 -12.91
C PHE A 86 -0.39 -3.01 -13.26
N VAL A 87 0.32 -1.91 -13.43
CA VAL A 87 -0.27 -0.59 -13.69
C VAL A 87 0.38 0.01 -14.91
N ASP A 88 -0.43 0.34 -15.92
CA ASP A 88 0.03 0.96 -17.16
C ASP A 88 -1.10 1.78 -17.82
N TYR A 89 -0.71 2.70 -18.71
CA TYR A 89 -1.66 3.45 -19.52
C TYR A 89 -2.31 2.55 -20.57
N THR A 90 -3.56 2.86 -20.94
CA THR A 90 -4.27 2.15 -22.01
C THR A 90 -5.20 3.07 -22.78
N ASP A 91 -5.27 2.87 -24.09
CA ASP A 91 -6.23 3.56 -24.95
C ASP A 91 -7.60 2.87 -24.99
N ASN A 92 -7.66 1.60 -24.60
CA ASN A 92 -8.84 0.74 -24.74
C ASN A 92 -9.05 -0.10 -23.48
N PRO A 93 -9.44 0.52 -22.35
CA PRO A 93 -9.68 -0.21 -21.12
C PRO A 93 -10.81 -1.23 -21.31
N SER A 94 -10.55 -2.48 -20.94
CA SER A 94 -11.51 -3.59 -21.08
C SER A 94 -11.49 -4.49 -19.84
N GLN A 95 -12.67 -5.00 -19.49
CA GLN A 95 -12.88 -5.80 -18.29
C GLN A 95 -12.24 -7.18 -18.43
N LEU A 96 -11.48 -7.59 -17.42
CA LEU A 96 -10.92 -8.94 -17.34
C LEU A 96 -12.00 -10.02 -17.44
N GLY A 97 -11.67 -11.12 -18.13
CA GLY A 97 -12.58 -12.24 -18.37
C GLY A 97 -13.59 -11.99 -19.50
N SER A 98 -14.35 -10.88 -19.44
CA SER A 98 -15.42 -10.61 -20.43
C SER A 98 -14.94 -9.88 -21.69
N GLY A 99 -13.88 -9.07 -21.58
CA GLY A 99 -13.39 -8.22 -22.67
C GLY A 99 -14.27 -7.02 -23.02
N ARG A 100 -15.36 -6.77 -22.27
CA ARG A 100 -16.22 -5.59 -22.49
C ARG A 100 -15.46 -4.31 -22.21
N THR A 101 -15.67 -3.29 -23.03
CA THR A 101 -15.12 -1.95 -22.79
C THR A 101 -15.54 -1.41 -21.43
N ILE A 102 -14.61 -0.76 -20.74
CA ILE A 102 -14.87 -0.02 -19.50
C ILE A 102 -14.95 1.46 -19.88
N ASP A 103 -16.13 2.05 -19.72
CA ASP A 103 -16.28 3.50 -19.94
C ASP A 103 -15.67 4.25 -18.76
N VAL A 104 -14.75 5.16 -19.06
CA VAL A 104 -14.09 6.03 -18.08
C VAL A 104 -13.98 7.45 -18.63
N GLN A 105 -14.23 8.45 -17.79
CA GLN A 105 -14.09 9.86 -18.09
C GLN A 105 -12.62 10.29 -18.08
N GLY A 106 -12.34 11.42 -18.73
CA GLY A 106 -10.97 11.93 -18.90
C GLY A 106 -10.46 11.72 -20.32
N SER A 107 -9.27 12.24 -20.58
CA SER A 107 -8.59 12.13 -21.89
C SER A 107 -7.65 10.92 -21.96
N THR A 108 -7.33 10.34 -20.81
CA THR A 108 -6.36 9.24 -20.66
C THR A 108 -6.85 8.30 -19.57
N ALA A 109 -6.61 7.01 -19.76
CA ALA A 109 -6.95 5.97 -18.80
C ALA A 109 -5.69 5.25 -18.31
N LEU A 110 -5.57 5.08 -17.00
CA LEU A 110 -4.58 4.21 -16.37
C LEU A 110 -5.28 2.94 -15.89
N ASN A 111 -4.89 1.78 -16.42
CA ASN A 111 -5.41 0.49 -15.97
C ASN A 111 -4.62 0.00 -14.76
N VAL A 112 -5.30 -0.20 -13.65
CA VAL A 112 -4.72 -0.64 -12.36
C VAL A 112 -5.21 -2.04 -12.06
N ASN A 113 -4.30 -3.00 -12.13
CA ASN A 113 -4.54 -4.37 -11.69
C ASN A 113 -3.86 -4.59 -10.33
N ILE A 114 -4.64 -4.87 -9.28
CA ILE A 114 -4.13 -5.19 -7.94
C ILE A 114 -4.16 -6.72 -7.75
N ASP A 115 -2.98 -7.33 -7.68
CA ASP A 115 -2.78 -8.78 -7.59
C ASP A 115 -2.74 -9.27 -6.14
N GLY A 116 -3.09 -10.55 -5.95
CA GLY A 116 -3.19 -11.16 -4.62
C GLY A 116 -4.49 -10.82 -3.91
N THR A 117 -5.54 -10.49 -4.69
CA THR A 117 -6.84 -10.10 -4.17
C THR A 117 -7.90 -11.17 -4.41
N VAL A 118 -8.92 -11.19 -3.57
CA VAL A 118 -10.11 -12.03 -3.69
C VAL A 118 -11.36 -11.14 -3.65
N SER A 119 -12.45 -11.62 -4.24
CA SER A 119 -13.73 -10.90 -4.13
C SER A 119 -14.23 -10.87 -2.69
N ALA A 120 -15.04 -9.87 -2.34
CA ALA A 120 -15.67 -9.80 -1.02
C ALA A 120 -16.48 -11.07 -0.70
N HIS A 121 -17.16 -11.65 -1.69
CA HIS A 121 -17.87 -12.92 -1.56
C HIS A 121 -16.94 -14.08 -1.19
N GLN A 122 -15.79 -14.23 -1.88
CA GLN A 122 -14.80 -15.27 -1.55
C GLN A 122 -14.20 -15.07 -0.16
N ALA A 123 -14.04 -13.82 0.28
CA ALA A 123 -13.56 -13.49 1.62
C ALA A 123 -14.63 -13.62 2.71
N GLY A 124 -15.90 -13.85 2.37
CA GLY A 124 -17.00 -13.92 3.33
C GLY A 124 -17.32 -12.58 3.99
N VAL A 125 -17.03 -11.46 3.33
CA VAL A 125 -17.30 -10.10 3.83
C VAL A 125 -18.34 -9.39 2.97
N ALA A 126 -18.99 -8.37 3.53
CA ALA A 126 -19.90 -7.52 2.76
C ALA A 126 -19.12 -6.76 1.67
N PRO A 127 -19.63 -6.65 0.44
CA PRO A 127 -18.98 -5.88 -0.60
C PRO A 127 -18.99 -4.39 -0.23
N ALA A 128 -17.85 -3.73 -0.43
CA ALA A 128 -17.77 -2.28 -0.41
C ALA A 128 -18.39 -1.72 -1.72
N GLN A 129 -19.02 -0.56 -1.64
CA GLN A 129 -19.56 0.14 -2.81
C GLN A 129 -18.41 0.91 -3.49
N LEU A 130 -17.80 0.28 -4.50
CA LEU A 130 -16.58 0.79 -5.16
C LEU A 130 -16.76 1.00 -6.68
N ASP A 131 -17.98 0.84 -7.21
CA ASP A 131 -18.24 0.86 -8.65
C ASP A 131 -17.68 2.11 -9.32
N HIS A 132 -17.86 3.26 -8.64
CA HIS A 132 -17.40 4.56 -9.09
C HIS A 132 -16.93 5.40 -7.90
N THR A 133 -15.81 6.09 -8.07
CA THR A 133 -15.30 7.10 -7.13
C THR A 133 -15.03 8.39 -7.89
N GLU A 134 -15.66 9.48 -7.46
CA GLU A 134 -15.42 10.81 -8.03
C GLU A 134 -13.96 11.25 -7.83
N GLY A 135 -13.39 11.84 -8.88
CA GLY A 135 -12.04 12.37 -8.85
C GLY A 135 -11.95 13.82 -8.35
N ILE A 136 -10.73 14.30 -8.21
CA ILE A 136 -10.38 15.69 -7.93
C ILE A 136 -9.00 16.00 -8.55
N GLY A 137 -8.78 17.25 -8.95
CA GLY A 137 -7.52 17.65 -9.58
C GLY A 137 -7.39 17.07 -10.99
N ASN A 138 -6.28 16.39 -11.27
CA ASN A 138 -6.07 15.72 -12.56
C ASN A 138 -6.65 14.31 -12.63
N VAL A 139 -7.13 13.77 -11.51
CA VAL A 139 -7.92 12.54 -11.46
C VAL A 139 -9.37 12.91 -11.69
N VAL A 140 -9.97 12.41 -12.77
CA VAL A 140 -11.36 12.71 -13.14
C VAL A 140 -12.30 11.74 -12.43
N GLU A 141 -11.97 10.45 -12.42
CA GLU A 141 -12.72 9.41 -11.71
C GLU A 141 -11.90 8.13 -11.56
N VAL A 142 -12.38 7.22 -10.71
CA VAL A 142 -11.89 5.84 -10.61
C VAL A 142 -13.08 4.88 -10.76
N VAL A 143 -12.99 3.97 -11.72
CA VAL A 143 -14.02 2.96 -12.02
C VAL A 143 -13.52 1.58 -11.60
N SER A 144 -14.32 0.83 -10.84
CA SER A 144 -14.02 -0.57 -10.55
C SER A 144 -14.57 -1.48 -11.65
N ALA A 145 -13.74 -2.39 -12.14
CA ALA A 145 -14.14 -3.45 -13.07
C ALA A 145 -14.29 -4.82 -12.39
N GLY A 146 -14.25 -4.84 -11.04
CA GLY A 146 -14.43 -6.03 -10.22
C GLY A 146 -13.16 -6.85 -10.01
N THR A 147 -13.34 -8.03 -9.41
CA THR A 147 -12.25 -8.98 -9.10
C THR A 147 -12.40 -10.25 -9.93
N PHE A 148 -11.34 -10.65 -10.63
CA PHE A 148 -11.29 -11.86 -11.45
C PHE A 148 -9.93 -12.55 -11.27
N GLU A 149 -9.92 -13.88 -11.07
CA GLU A 149 -8.70 -14.71 -11.01
C GLU A 149 -7.55 -14.17 -10.14
N GLY A 150 -7.86 -13.66 -8.94
CA GLY A 150 -6.84 -13.18 -8.01
C GLY A 150 -6.46 -11.70 -8.17
N ARG A 151 -7.20 -10.96 -9.01
CA ARG A 151 -6.90 -9.59 -9.42
C ARG A 151 -8.12 -8.69 -9.36
N SER A 152 -8.00 -7.56 -8.68
CA SER A 152 -9.01 -6.50 -8.66
C SER A 152 -8.60 -5.43 -9.66
N GLN A 153 -9.46 -5.16 -10.63
CA GLN A 153 -9.19 -4.22 -11.71
C GLN A 153 -9.90 -2.90 -11.45
N PHE A 154 -9.17 -1.81 -11.63
CA PHE A 154 -9.68 -0.45 -11.63
C PHE A 154 -9.14 0.30 -12.85
N VAL A 155 -9.88 1.30 -13.29
CA VAL A 155 -9.43 2.24 -14.33
C VAL A 155 -9.52 3.64 -13.76
N ILE A 156 -8.39 4.36 -13.79
CA ILE A 156 -8.33 5.76 -13.34
C ILE A 156 -8.39 6.64 -14.58
N GLY A 157 -9.43 7.46 -14.65
CA GLY A 157 -9.59 8.51 -15.64
C GLY A 157 -8.77 9.74 -15.28
N LEU A 158 -7.96 10.25 -16.20
CA LEU A 158 -7.08 11.40 -15.98
C LEU A 158 -7.33 12.50 -17.03
N THR A 159 -7.04 13.74 -16.65
CA THR A 159 -7.10 14.90 -17.56
C THR A 159 -6.00 14.86 -18.64
N THR A 160 -4.87 14.22 -18.34
CA THR A 160 -3.73 13.97 -19.24
C THR A 160 -2.85 12.87 -18.65
N SER A 161 -2.01 12.24 -19.46
CA SER A 161 -0.98 11.33 -18.96
C SER A 161 0.09 12.10 -18.17
N MET A 162 0.47 11.58 -17.00
CA MET A 162 1.48 12.18 -16.10
C MET A 162 2.41 11.12 -15.50
N PRO A 163 3.61 11.50 -15.02
CA PRO A 163 4.46 10.58 -14.29
C PRO A 163 3.76 10.09 -13.02
N TYR A 164 3.76 8.78 -12.79
CA TYR A 164 3.15 8.19 -11.61
C TYR A 164 4.07 7.19 -10.89
N SER A 165 3.83 7.02 -9.60
CA SER A 165 4.46 6.02 -8.74
C SER A 165 3.40 5.11 -8.12
N VAL A 166 3.83 3.94 -7.65
CA VAL A 166 2.97 2.99 -6.92
C VAL A 166 3.72 2.55 -5.67
N GLU A 167 3.15 2.77 -4.50
CA GLU A 167 3.76 2.49 -3.22
C GLU A 167 2.79 1.80 -2.27
N VAL A 168 3.33 1.02 -1.33
CA VAL A 168 2.53 0.35 -0.30
C VAL A 168 2.77 1.04 1.04
N LEU A 169 1.70 1.41 1.72
CA LEU A 169 1.75 1.84 3.12
C LEU A 169 1.20 0.72 4.01
N GLN A 170 1.83 0.53 5.16
CA GLN A 170 1.38 -0.39 6.20
C GLN A 170 0.54 0.37 7.25
N GLU A 171 -0.25 -0.36 8.04
CA GLU A 171 -0.91 0.12 9.26
C GLU A 171 -1.74 1.44 9.08
N PRO A 172 -2.86 1.43 8.31
CA PRO A 172 -3.46 0.30 7.60
C PRO A 172 -2.83 0.05 6.22
N LEU A 173 -2.99 -1.19 5.72
CA LEU A 173 -2.47 -1.62 4.43
C LEU A 173 -3.17 -0.86 3.29
N ARG A 174 -2.38 -0.18 2.46
CA ARG A 174 -2.86 0.65 1.35
C ARG A 174 -1.94 0.51 0.15
N LEU A 175 -2.53 0.41 -1.04
CA LEU A 175 -1.82 0.66 -2.29
C LEU A 175 -2.07 2.12 -2.68
N VAL A 176 -1.01 2.88 -2.89
CA VAL A 176 -1.07 4.32 -3.16
C VAL A 176 -0.48 4.59 -4.53
N ILE A 177 -1.21 5.33 -5.36
CA ILE A 177 -0.75 5.82 -6.65
C ILE A 177 -0.69 7.34 -6.58
N ASP A 178 0.51 7.89 -6.74
CA ASP A 178 0.70 9.35 -6.84
C ASP A 178 0.96 9.74 -8.28
N PHE A 179 0.30 10.81 -8.70
CA PHE A 179 0.46 11.44 -10.01
C PHE A 179 1.17 12.78 -9.85
N ARG A 180 2.33 12.95 -10.46
CA ARG A 180 3.10 14.20 -10.35
C ARG A 180 2.48 15.27 -11.23
N GLN A 181 2.10 16.37 -10.60
CA GLN A 181 1.72 17.58 -11.33
C GLN A 181 3.01 18.25 -11.80
N THR A 182 3.16 18.38 -13.11
CA THR A 182 4.20 19.25 -13.68
C THR A 182 3.76 20.70 -13.46
N PRO A 183 4.62 21.58 -12.92
CA PRO A 183 4.30 23.01 -12.75
C PRO A 183 3.93 23.71 -14.06
#